data_AF-A0A7S4HC19-F1
#
_entry.id   AF-A0A7S4HC19-F1
#
_cell.length_a   1.000
_cell.length_b   1.000
_cell.length_c   1.000
_cell.angle_alpha   90.00
_cell.angle_beta   90.00
_cell.angle_gamma   90.00
#
_symmetry.space_group_name_H-M   'P 1'
#
loop_
_entity.id
_entity.type
_entity.pdbx_description
1 polymer ?
#
loop_
_entity_poly.entity_id
_entity_poly.type
_entity_poly.pdbx_seq_one_letter_code
_entity_poly.pdbx_strand_id
1 'polypeptide(L)'
;RIHTHLLSSSSALSTGALPSTRLSSSLPSSTSAPSSQRRTRGRAFSAWTRTFFRKEPSTLCALLLGANFIPVNASKGLFSNRHPLLFARPASTDSNSKPSATSPTMSSDTPVPTLPEGYVVPAVWTEPNDGLGGTMGKMNRPVAGARFDKPLPRGEHPLQLYSLGTPNGHKVTILLEELGIEYDAWKINIMQLDQFGSEFTKINPNSKIPALLDYSENPPIRVFESGSILMYIADKYGKFFPKELRPRTECLNWLMWQMGTAPFIGGGFGHFYKYAPIKIEYAIDRYSMETKRQLDLLDKHLAENKYICGEEYTIADMAIFPWIRAIPVFYGATEFLQFPSYKHLNAWMERVGERPAVKRGLKVNGFTDKDLAERHSAADFDKLPKE
;
A
#
# COMPACT_ATOMS: atom_id res chain seq x y z
N ARG A 1 -26.92 57.35 9.20
CA ARG A 1 -27.62 57.26 10.51
C ARG A 1 -26.58 56.66 11.47
N ILE A 2 -26.02 57.41 12.43
CA ILE A 2 -26.65 57.85 13.70
C ILE A 2 -27.03 56.62 14.54
N HIS A 3 -26.54 56.39 15.77
CA HIS A 3 -25.48 57.07 16.55
C HIS A 3 -24.89 56.08 17.59
N THR A 4 -23.77 56.49 18.20
CA THR A 4 -23.15 55.99 19.44
C THR A 4 -24.14 55.78 20.61
N HIS A 5 -23.89 54.86 21.56
CA HIS A 5 -23.36 55.09 22.94
C HIS A 5 -23.79 53.88 23.84
N LEU A 6 -23.22 53.49 25.00
CA LEU A 6 -21.99 53.75 25.78
C LEU A 6 -21.78 52.58 26.80
N LEU A 7 -20.58 52.49 27.40
CA LEU A 7 -20.19 52.18 28.82
C LEU A 7 -21.07 51.32 29.77
N SER A 8 -20.56 50.71 30.85
CA SER A 8 -19.23 50.22 31.28
C SER A 8 -19.34 49.61 32.69
N SER A 9 -18.33 48.83 33.14
CA SER A 9 -17.81 48.74 34.54
C SER A 9 -18.75 48.43 35.74
N SER A 10 -18.34 47.80 36.84
CA SER A 10 -17.16 47.01 37.22
C SER A 10 -17.37 46.52 38.67
N SER A 11 -16.81 45.36 39.04
CA SER A 11 -16.41 45.00 40.43
C SER A 11 -17.53 44.85 41.49
N ALA A 12 -17.37 44.21 42.66
CA ALA A 12 -16.25 43.50 43.29
C ALA A 12 -16.76 42.53 44.39
N LEU A 13 -15.94 41.56 44.84
CA LEU A 13 -15.75 41.08 46.25
C LEU A 13 -17.00 40.53 47.03
N SER A 14 -16.95 39.65 48.05
CA SER A 14 -15.90 39.01 48.86
C SER A 14 -16.50 37.87 49.73
N THR A 15 -15.66 37.01 50.35
CA THR A 15 -15.91 36.18 51.59
C THR A 15 -17.00 35.07 51.58
N GLY A 16 -16.84 33.91 52.24
CA GLY A 16 -15.66 33.34 52.93
C GLY A 16 -15.97 32.12 53.84
N ALA A 17 -14.89 31.45 54.31
CA ALA A 17 -14.78 30.56 55.48
C ALA A 17 -15.29 29.07 55.49
N LEU A 18 -14.51 28.25 56.21
CA LEU A 18 -14.62 26.81 56.50
C LEU A 18 -15.50 26.53 57.76
N PRO A 19 -15.70 25.25 58.16
CA PRO A 19 -14.79 24.67 59.16
C PRO A 19 -14.33 23.22 58.88
N SER A 20 -13.40 22.73 59.70
CA SER A 20 -12.67 21.47 59.56
C SER A 20 -12.67 20.62 60.83
N THR A 21 -12.45 19.30 60.71
CA THR A 21 -11.78 18.36 61.67
C THR A 21 -11.93 16.93 61.11
N ARG A 22 -11.10 15.91 61.39
CA ARG A 22 -9.67 15.66 61.71
C ARG A 22 -9.58 14.17 62.14
N LEU A 23 -8.38 13.59 62.12
CA LEU A 23 -7.93 12.27 62.65
C LEU A 23 -7.83 11.11 61.64
N SER A 24 -6.84 10.21 61.65
CA SER A 24 -5.41 10.26 62.09
C SER A 24 -4.70 8.91 61.83
N SER A 25 -3.39 8.95 61.48
CA SER A 25 -2.38 7.86 61.67
C SER A 25 -2.58 6.51 60.93
N SER A 26 -1.57 5.67 60.65
CA SER A 26 -0.12 5.67 60.91
C SER A 26 0.67 4.84 59.87
N LEU A 27 1.97 5.15 59.71
CA LEU A 27 2.98 4.22 59.16
C LEU A 27 3.60 3.38 60.30
N PRO A 28 4.33 2.29 60.00
CA PRO A 28 5.79 2.42 60.13
C PRO A 28 6.61 1.71 59.04
N SER A 29 7.86 2.17 58.92
CA SER A 29 8.95 1.57 58.13
C SER A 29 9.85 0.68 59.00
N SER A 30 10.60 -0.26 58.41
CA SER A 30 12.05 -0.43 58.67
C SER A 30 12.72 -1.62 57.92
N THR A 31 13.81 -1.28 57.23
CA THR A 31 15.08 -2.02 57.05
C THR A 31 15.22 -3.52 57.40
N SER A 32 15.80 -4.31 56.48
CA SER A 32 17.25 -4.69 56.54
C SER A 32 17.67 -5.77 55.53
N ALA A 33 18.94 -5.71 55.12
CA ALA A 33 19.76 -6.81 54.57
C ALA A 33 20.99 -6.95 55.51
N PRO A 34 21.85 -8.02 55.52
CA PRO A 34 22.63 -8.43 54.33
C PRO A 34 23.17 -9.90 54.24
N SER A 35 23.74 -10.23 53.07
CA SER A 35 24.84 -11.22 52.85
C SER A 35 24.55 -12.74 53.08
N SER A 36 25.15 -13.71 52.38
CA SER A 36 26.56 -13.81 51.94
C SER A 36 26.82 -15.02 50.99
N GLN A 37 27.98 -15.03 50.30
CA GLN A 37 28.68 -16.18 49.67
C GLN A 37 28.00 -16.86 48.44
N ARG A 38 28.69 -17.43 47.44
CA ARG A 38 30.10 -17.91 47.33
C ARG A 38 30.54 -18.12 45.86
N ARG A 39 31.86 -18.00 45.56
CA ARG A 39 32.65 -18.50 44.38
C ARG A 39 32.22 -18.01 42.97
N THR A 40 33.07 -17.55 42.04
CA THR A 40 34.50 -17.72 41.64
C THR A 40 34.89 -19.00 40.89
N ARG A 41 35.63 -18.80 39.77
CA ARG A 41 36.13 -19.74 38.74
C ARG A 41 35.07 -20.21 37.71
N GLY A 42 35.31 -20.20 36.39
CA GLY A 42 36.44 -19.67 35.60
C GLY A 42 36.75 -20.52 34.34
N ARG A 43 37.40 -19.90 33.33
CA ARG A 43 37.89 -20.49 32.05
C ARG A 43 36.81 -20.85 31.01
N ALA A 44 37.08 -20.89 29.69
CA ALA A 44 38.12 -20.26 28.83
C ALA A 44 37.79 -20.53 27.34
N PHE A 45 38.64 -20.03 26.42
CA PHE A 45 38.69 -20.24 24.96
C PHE A 45 37.59 -19.57 24.11
N SER A 46 37.92 -19.00 22.94
CA SER A 46 39.21 -18.51 22.43
C SER A 46 39.00 -17.60 21.23
N ALA A 47 39.73 -16.49 21.16
CA ALA A 47 39.87 -15.73 19.92
C ALA A 47 40.85 -16.41 18.96
N TRP A 48 40.58 -16.33 17.66
CA TRP A 48 41.57 -16.51 16.60
C TRP A 48 41.57 -15.24 15.74
N THR A 49 42.76 -14.71 15.43
CA THR A 49 42.93 -13.43 14.73
C THR A 49 43.91 -13.54 13.58
N ARG A 50 43.47 -13.15 12.37
CA ARG A 50 44.26 -12.54 11.26
C ARG A 50 45.44 -13.40 10.72
N THR A 51 46.07 -13.19 9.56
CA THR A 51 46.08 -12.20 8.45
C THR A 51 46.58 -13.02 7.21
N PHE A 52 46.42 -12.71 5.92
CA PHE A 52 46.27 -11.49 5.10
C PHE A 52 45.18 -11.73 4.00
N PHE A 53 44.97 -10.99 2.90
CA PHE A 53 45.73 -9.98 2.13
C PHE A 53 44.83 -8.83 1.63
N ARG A 54 45.45 -7.69 1.32
CA ARG A 54 44.80 -6.43 0.93
C ARG A 54 45.14 -6.11 -0.54
N LYS A 55 44.13 -5.91 -1.40
CA LYS A 55 44.20 -5.14 -2.65
C LYS A 55 42.78 -4.76 -3.11
N GLU A 56 42.54 -3.46 -3.29
CA GLU A 56 41.37 -2.87 -3.96
C GLU A 56 41.74 -2.51 -5.43
N PRO A 57 40.88 -1.84 -6.21
CA PRO A 57 39.56 -2.33 -6.65
C PRO A 57 39.36 -2.18 -8.18
N SER A 58 38.52 -3.01 -8.81
CA SER A 58 38.05 -2.71 -10.18
C SER A 58 36.73 -3.40 -10.55
N THR A 59 35.65 -2.61 -10.51
CA THR A 59 34.59 -2.50 -11.52
C THR A 59 33.60 -3.66 -11.80
N LEU A 60 32.36 -3.23 -12.10
CA LEU A 60 31.25 -3.93 -12.77
C LEU A 60 30.40 -4.92 -11.97
N CYS A 61 29.38 -4.33 -11.33
CA CYS A 61 28.08 -4.94 -11.07
C CYS A 61 27.39 -5.35 -12.40
N ALA A 62 26.81 -6.55 -12.44
CA ALA A 62 25.91 -6.98 -13.52
C ALA A 62 24.75 -7.81 -12.92
N LEU A 63 23.65 -7.13 -12.61
CA LEU A 63 22.34 -7.72 -12.34
C LEU A 63 21.60 -7.88 -13.67
N LEU A 64 21.27 -9.11 -14.09
CA LEU A 64 20.19 -9.36 -15.05
C LEU A 64 19.66 -10.81 -14.92
N LEU A 65 18.34 -10.93 -14.73
CA LEU A 65 17.47 -12.07 -15.08
C LEU A 65 17.95 -13.50 -14.73
N GLY A 66 17.70 -13.92 -13.49
CA GLY A 66 17.83 -15.32 -13.07
C GLY A 66 16.73 -16.24 -13.61
N ALA A 67 16.89 -16.70 -14.86
CA ALA A 67 16.21 -17.90 -15.34
C ALA A 67 17.09 -19.13 -15.06
N ASN A 68 16.80 -19.87 -13.99
CA ASN A 68 17.57 -21.06 -13.61
C ASN A 68 17.32 -22.22 -14.59
N PHE A 69 18.27 -22.43 -15.51
CA PHE A 69 18.38 -23.70 -16.23
C PHE A 69 18.95 -24.79 -15.30
N ILE A 70 18.19 -25.86 -15.11
CA ILE A 70 18.67 -27.08 -14.43
C ILE A 70 19.33 -27.98 -15.48
N PRO A 71 20.60 -28.39 -15.33
CA PRO A 71 21.22 -29.37 -16.22
C PRO A 71 20.79 -30.78 -15.80
N VAL A 72 19.87 -31.39 -16.56
CA VAL A 72 19.53 -32.81 -16.39
C VAL A 72 20.54 -33.67 -17.16
N ASN A 73 21.39 -34.39 -16.42
CA ASN A 73 22.17 -35.49 -16.97
C ASN A 73 21.22 -36.63 -17.38
N ALA A 74 21.28 -37.06 -18.65
CA ALA A 74 20.55 -38.23 -19.14
C ALA A 74 21.51 -39.25 -19.76
N SER A 75 21.64 -40.40 -19.10
CA SER A 75 22.44 -41.54 -19.55
C SER A 75 21.75 -42.36 -20.65
N LYS A 76 22.55 -43.11 -21.42
CA LYS A 76 22.12 -43.97 -22.54
C LYS A 76 21.24 -45.14 -22.11
N GLY A 77 20.34 -45.58 -23.00
CA GLY A 77 19.63 -46.87 -22.93
C GLY A 77 18.28 -46.81 -23.69
N LEU A 78 18.26 -47.14 -24.99
CA LEU A 78 17.76 -48.43 -25.50
C LEU A 78 16.34 -48.79 -25.03
N PHE A 79 15.36 -48.68 -25.94
CA PHE A 79 14.60 -49.85 -26.42
C PHE A 79 13.91 -49.58 -27.77
N SER A 80 13.72 -50.65 -28.53
CA SER A 80 13.17 -50.67 -29.90
C SER A 80 11.65 -50.86 -29.88
N ASN A 81 10.93 -50.26 -30.83
CA ASN A 81 10.07 -51.03 -31.74
C ASN A 81 9.62 -50.28 -33.01
N ARG A 82 9.45 -51.07 -34.08
CA ARG A 82 8.91 -50.68 -35.40
C ARG A 82 7.36 -50.69 -35.35
N HIS A 83 6.55 -50.28 -36.32
CA HIS A 83 6.65 -50.32 -37.80
C HIS A 83 5.64 -49.28 -38.43
N PRO A 84 5.37 -49.19 -39.75
CA PRO A 84 5.29 -47.88 -40.44
C PRO A 84 3.98 -47.61 -41.20
N LEU A 85 3.83 -46.41 -41.78
CA LEU A 85 3.04 -46.22 -43.01
C LEU A 85 3.73 -45.28 -44.02
N LEU A 86 3.59 -45.62 -45.30
CA LEU A 86 4.07 -44.90 -46.48
C LEU A 86 3.15 -43.68 -46.76
N PHE A 87 3.52 -42.62 -47.49
CA PHE A 87 3.94 -42.64 -48.90
C PHE A 87 4.69 -41.37 -49.38
N ALA A 88 5.56 -41.61 -50.37
CA ALA A 88 5.94 -40.75 -51.50
C ALA A 88 6.19 -39.23 -51.35
N ARG A 89 7.47 -38.85 -51.58
CA ARG A 89 7.87 -37.61 -52.28
C ARG A 89 7.56 -37.74 -53.78
N PRO A 90 7.56 -36.60 -54.52
CA PRO A 90 8.61 -36.45 -55.53
C PRO A 90 9.54 -35.25 -55.24
N ALA A 91 10.60 -35.12 -56.02
CA ALA A 91 11.65 -34.12 -55.82
C ALA A 91 11.82 -33.23 -57.07
N SER A 92 12.22 -31.99 -56.85
CA SER A 92 13.00 -31.16 -57.80
C SER A 92 13.87 -30.20 -56.97
N THR A 93 15.18 -30.50 -56.91
CA THR A 93 16.29 -29.75 -57.54
C THR A 93 16.60 -28.37 -56.93
N ASP A 94 17.64 -28.37 -56.11
CA ASP A 94 18.70 -27.37 -55.96
C ASP A 94 18.41 -25.87 -56.15
N SER A 95 18.59 -25.13 -55.06
CA SER A 95 19.53 -23.99 -55.11
C SER A 95 20.24 -23.81 -53.76
N ASN A 96 21.57 -23.75 -53.81
CA ASN A 96 22.39 -23.41 -52.64
C ASN A 96 22.27 -21.90 -52.36
N SER A 97 21.63 -21.52 -51.26
CA SER A 97 21.86 -20.22 -50.63
C SER A 97 21.91 -20.37 -49.12
N LYS A 98 23.07 -20.04 -48.53
CA LYS A 98 23.16 -19.83 -47.08
C LYS A 98 22.32 -18.59 -46.74
N PRO A 99 21.42 -18.62 -45.75
CA PRO A 99 20.84 -17.40 -45.23
C PRO A 99 21.96 -16.56 -44.60
N SER A 100 22.21 -15.39 -45.18
CA SER A 100 23.06 -14.37 -44.57
C SER A 100 22.42 -13.92 -43.28
N ALA A 101 23.06 -14.24 -42.14
CA ALA A 101 22.65 -13.76 -40.83
C ALA A 101 23.08 -12.29 -40.64
N THR A 102 22.55 -11.39 -41.47
CA THR A 102 22.56 -9.95 -41.21
C THR A 102 21.52 -9.65 -40.14
N SER A 103 21.95 -9.68 -38.87
CA SER A 103 21.22 -9.02 -37.79
C SER A 103 20.96 -7.57 -38.19
N PRO A 104 19.73 -7.04 -38.10
CA PRO A 104 19.48 -5.64 -38.39
C PRO A 104 20.16 -4.79 -37.33
N THR A 105 21.23 -4.09 -37.71
CA THR A 105 21.79 -2.99 -36.93
C THR A 105 20.74 -1.88 -36.87
N MET A 106 20.03 -1.78 -35.76
CA MET A 106 19.07 -0.72 -35.46
C MET A 106 19.79 0.61 -35.19
N SER A 107 20.41 1.17 -36.24
CA SER A 107 20.88 2.56 -36.28
C SER A 107 19.69 3.45 -36.60
N SER A 108 18.83 3.71 -35.61
CA SER A 108 17.80 4.72 -35.75
C SER A 108 18.40 6.10 -35.49
N ASP A 109 19.00 6.70 -36.52
CA ASP A 109 19.56 8.06 -36.47
C ASP A 109 18.48 9.16 -36.32
N THR A 110 17.20 8.78 -36.25
CA THR A 110 16.09 9.66 -35.89
C THR A 110 16.19 10.09 -34.43
N PRO A 111 16.32 11.39 -34.11
CA PRO A 111 16.28 11.87 -32.73
C PRO A 111 14.94 11.49 -32.08
N VAL A 112 14.99 10.90 -30.89
CA VAL A 112 13.77 10.63 -30.10
C VAL A 112 13.21 11.99 -29.63
N PRO A 113 11.95 12.34 -29.93
CA PRO A 113 11.35 13.57 -29.43
C PRO A 113 11.30 13.60 -27.90
N THR A 114 11.63 14.73 -27.30
CA THR A 114 11.73 14.90 -25.85
C THR A 114 10.78 15.98 -25.36
N LEU A 115 10.35 15.88 -24.09
CA LEU A 115 9.59 16.94 -23.43
C LEU A 115 10.27 17.27 -22.08
N PRO A 116 10.82 18.50 -21.89
CA PRO A 116 10.93 19.57 -22.88
C PRO A 116 11.81 19.19 -24.09
N GLU A 117 11.68 19.92 -25.19
CA GLU A 117 12.50 19.72 -26.38
C GLU A 117 14.00 19.91 -26.05
N GLY A 118 14.85 19.03 -26.56
CA GLY A 118 16.28 19.00 -26.24
C GLY A 118 16.64 18.43 -24.86
N TYR A 119 15.69 17.87 -24.10
CA TYR A 119 15.97 17.22 -22.81
C TYR A 119 16.80 15.93 -23.00
N VAL A 120 18.07 15.98 -22.62
CA VAL A 120 18.95 14.82 -22.54
C VAL A 120 18.92 14.26 -21.12
N VAL A 121 18.65 12.96 -20.98
CA VAL A 121 18.73 12.26 -19.69
C VAL A 121 20.19 12.33 -19.20
N PRO A 122 20.49 12.93 -18.04
CA PRO A 122 21.86 13.06 -17.55
C PRO A 122 22.41 11.71 -17.12
N ALA A 123 23.74 11.53 -17.23
CA ALA A 123 24.43 10.31 -16.81
C ALA A 123 24.27 10.02 -15.30
N VAL A 124 24.01 11.06 -14.49
CA VAL A 124 23.65 10.97 -13.08
C VAL A 124 22.44 11.86 -12.84
N TRP A 125 21.37 11.30 -12.27
CA TRP A 125 20.19 12.06 -11.90
C TRP A 125 20.46 12.95 -10.67
N THR A 126 19.95 14.17 -10.70
CA THR A 126 19.98 15.13 -9.58
C THR A 126 18.57 15.57 -9.23
N GLU A 127 18.28 15.82 -7.95
CA GLU A 127 16.97 16.31 -7.52
C GLU A 127 16.67 17.70 -8.14
N PRO A 128 15.50 17.91 -8.78
CA PRO A 128 15.15 19.22 -9.34
C PRO A 128 15.01 20.28 -8.24
N ASN A 129 15.63 21.46 -8.44
CA ASN A 129 15.68 22.55 -7.46
C ASN A 129 14.29 23.03 -6.98
N ASP A 130 13.30 23.05 -7.87
CA ASP A 130 11.92 23.47 -7.56
C ASP A 130 10.98 22.28 -7.24
N GLY A 131 11.55 21.08 -7.11
CA GLY A 131 10.82 19.82 -7.09
C GLY A 131 10.15 19.50 -8.44
N LEU A 132 9.24 18.52 -8.44
CA LEU A 132 8.47 18.13 -9.65
C LEU A 132 7.19 18.96 -9.87
N GLY A 133 6.99 20.04 -9.11
CA GLY A 133 5.77 20.84 -9.13
C GLY A 133 4.49 20.05 -8.78
N GLY A 134 3.33 20.61 -9.13
CA GLY A 134 2.02 19.97 -8.95
C GLY A 134 1.58 19.76 -7.49
N THR A 135 0.40 19.15 -7.31
CA THR A 135 -0.26 19.00 -5.99
C THR A 135 0.57 18.24 -4.97
N MET A 136 1.45 17.33 -5.42
CA MET A 136 2.26 16.44 -4.57
C MET A 136 3.74 16.86 -4.48
N GLY A 137 4.15 17.93 -5.17
CA GLY A 137 5.58 18.27 -5.35
C GLY A 137 6.37 18.46 -4.05
N LYS A 138 5.75 19.03 -3.01
CA LYS A 138 6.37 19.23 -1.68
C LYS A 138 6.51 17.95 -0.84
N MET A 139 5.83 16.87 -1.23
CA MET A 139 5.81 15.60 -0.50
C MET A 139 6.98 14.70 -0.89
N ASN A 140 7.19 14.55 -2.19
CA ASN A 140 8.15 13.64 -2.78
C ASN A 140 9.60 14.09 -2.51
N ARG A 141 10.48 13.14 -2.22
CA ARG A 141 11.93 13.31 -2.05
C ARG A 141 12.65 12.02 -2.49
N PRO A 142 13.93 12.06 -2.87
CA PRO A 142 14.74 10.87 -3.14
C PRO A 142 15.18 10.12 -1.88
N VAL A 143 14.90 10.65 -0.69
CA VAL A 143 15.30 10.07 0.61
C VAL A 143 14.09 9.74 1.49
N ALA A 144 14.20 8.63 2.23
CA ALA A 144 13.22 8.16 3.21
C ALA A 144 13.57 8.61 4.64
N GLY A 145 12.71 8.26 5.61
CA GLY A 145 12.91 8.52 7.03
C GLY A 145 12.10 9.70 7.59
N ALA A 146 12.22 9.87 8.91
CA ALA A 146 11.53 10.93 9.63
C ALA A 146 12.04 12.32 9.22
N ARG A 147 11.13 13.30 9.16
CA ARG A 147 11.45 14.72 8.84
C ARG A 147 11.27 15.65 10.03
N PHE A 148 10.54 15.21 11.06
CA PHE A 148 10.28 15.93 12.30
C PHE A 148 9.81 14.96 13.38
N ASP A 149 9.97 15.33 14.63
CA ASP A 149 9.40 14.56 15.74
C ASP A 149 7.90 14.80 15.85
N LYS A 150 7.12 13.71 15.83
CA LYS A 150 5.67 13.75 16.05
C LYS A 150 5.24 12.44 16.73
N PRO A 151 4.73 12.50 17.98
CA PRO A 151 4.11 11.34 18.61
C PRO A 151 2.82 10.98 17.87
N LEU A 152 2.49 9.69 17.85
CA LEU A 152 1.18 9.24 17.39
C LEU A 152 0.21 9.10 18.58
N PRO A 153 -1.06 9.52 18.41
CA PRO A 153 -2.10 9.25 19.40
C PRO A 153 -2.40 7.75 19.50
N ARG A 154 -2.93 7.32 20.64
CA ARG A 154 -3.42 5.96 20.88
C ARG A 154 -4.75 6.05 21.61
N GLY A 155 -5.75 5.31 21.14
CA GLY A 155 -7.05 5.19 21.80
C GLY A 155 -7.14 3.92 22.65
N GLU A 156 -8.37 3.55 22.98
CA GLU A 156 -8.68 2.45 23.91
C GLU A 156 -8.68 1.08 23.23
N HIS A 157 -8.86 1.03 21.90
CA HIS A 157 -9.05 -0.22 21.16
C HIS A 157 -7.74 -0.96 20.89
N PRO A 158 -7.76 -2.30 20.73
CA PRO A 158 -6.55 -3.07 20.46
C PRO A 158 -5.93 -2.73 19.10
N LEU A 159 -6.75 -2.41 18.09
CA LEU A 159 -6.29 -2.09 16.74
C LEU A 159 -6.20 -0.57 16.57
N GLN A 160 -4.99 -0.06 16.38
CA GLN A 160 -4.71 1.35 16.12
C GLN A 160 -4.30 1.52 14.64
N LEU A 161 -5.23 2.04 13.83
CA LEU A 161 -5.05 2.33 12.41
C LEU A 161 -4.65 3.80 12.23
N TYR A 162 -3.59 4.04 11.46
CA TYR A 162 -3.11 5.36 11.08
C TYR A 162 -3.25 5.51 9.57
N SER A 163 -4.25 6.27 9.12
CA SER A 163 -4.76 6.17 7.75
C SER A 163 -5.36 7.49 7.21
N LEU A 164 -5.86 7.42 5.99
CA LEU A 164 -6.60 8.48 5.29
C LEU A 164 -7.55 7.81 4.28
N GLY A 165 -8.73 8.40 4.04
CA GLY A 165 -9.82 7.94 3.15
C GLY A 165 -9.50 7.90 1.64
N THR A 166 -8.28 7.46 1.31
CA THR A 166 -7.81 7.11 -0.03
C THR A 166 -8.23 5.68 -0.37
N PRO A 167 -8.08 5.22 -1.64
CA PRO A 167 -8.38 3.83 -2.00
C PRO A 167 -7.66 2.81 -1.12
N ASN A 168 -6.38 3.06 -0.76
CA ASN A 168 -5.62 2.14 0.07
C ASN A 168 -6.07 2.13 1.55
N GLY A 169 -6.52 3.26 2.09
CA GLY A 169 -7.06 3.32 3.45
C GLY A 169 -8.43 2.61 3.55
N HIS A 170 -9.29 2.84 2.56
CA HIS A 170 -10.63 2.23 2.50
C HIS A 170 -10.58 0.70 2.49
N LYS A 171 -9.58 0.06 1.89
CA LYS A 171 -9.39 -1.40 1.97
C LYS A 171 -9.47 -1.91 3.41
N VAL A 172 -8.74 -1.25 4.31
CA VAL A 172 -8.60 -1.67 5.71
C VAL A 172 -9.86 -1.32 6.49
N THR A 173 -10.40 -0.11 6.35
CA THR A 173 -11.61 0.29 7.07
C THR A 173 -12.83 -0.54 6.64
N ILE A 174 -12.95 -0.89 5.35
CA ILE A 174 -13.96 -1.83 4.86
C ILE A 174 -13.82 -3.19 5.56
N LEU A 175 -12.62 -3.80 5.60
CA LEU A 175 -12.43 -5.09 6.28
C LEU A 175 -12.78 -5.03 7.78
N LEU A 176 -12.37 -3.97 8.47
CA LEU A 176 -12.67 -3.79 9.90
C LEU A 176 -14.18 -3.67 10.16
N GLU A 177 -14.91 -2.96 9.30
CA GLU A 177 -16.37 -2.85 9.41
C GLU A 177 -17.13 -4.10 8.93
N GLU A 178 -16.56 -4.89 7.99
CA GLU A 178 -17.09 -6.20 7.57
C GLU A 178 -16.92 -7.27 8.65
N LEU A 179 -15.88 -7.13 9.48
CA LEU A 179 -15.68 -7.96 10.67
C LEU A 179 -16.54 -7.52 11.86
N GLY A 180 -16.98 -6.26 11.89
CA GLY A 180 -17.75 -5.68 13.00
C GLY A 180 -16.94 -5.58 14.29
N ILE A 181 -15.64 -5.29 14.18
CA ILE A 181 -14.70 -5.23 15.32
C ILE A 181 -14.32 -3.79 15.68
N GLU A 182 -13.86 -3.60 16.92
CA GLU A 182 -13.47 -2.29 17.42
C GLU A 182 -12.02 -1.92 17.06
N TYR A 183 -11.82 -0.66 16.66
CA TYR A 183 -10.55 -0.08 16.25
C TYR A 183 -10.56 1.44 16.40
N ASP A 184 -9.40 2.04 16.60
CA ASP A 184 -9.19 3.48 16.48
C ASP A 184 -8.57 3.79 15.12
N ALA A 185 -9.17 4.69 14.34
CA ALA A 185 -8.65 5.12 13.04
C ALA A 185 -8.30 6.61 13.06
N TRP A 186 -7.01 6.87 13.32
CA TRP A 186 -6.40 8.19 13.38
C TRP A 186 -6.06 8.73 11.98
N LYS A 187 -6.32 10.01 11.76
CA LYS A 187 -6.11 10.69 10.49
C LYS A 187 -4.66 11.14 10.34
N ILE A 188 -4.00 10.57 9.34
CA ILE A 188 -2.67 10.99 8.89
C ILE A 188 -2.86 11.85 7.65
N ASN A 189 -2.77 13.17 7.83
CA ASN A 189 -2.99 14.10 6.74
C ASN A 189 -1.76 14.16 5.83
N ILE A 190 -1.77 13.35 4.76
CA ILE A 190 -0.62 13.25 3.86
C ILE A 190 -0.25 14.59 3.20
N MET A 191 -1.23 15.50 3.04
CA MET A 191 -1.01 16.84 2.48
C MET A 191 -0.28 17.77 3.47
N GLN A 192 -0.34 17.47 4.77
CA GLN A 192 0.42 18.14 5.84
C GLN A 192 1.72 17.39 6.20
N LEU A 193 2.09 16.35 5.43
CA LEU A 193 3.34 15.59 5.57
C LEU A 193 3.43 14.73 6.85
N ASP A 194 2.31 14.45 7.52
CA ASP A 194 2.21 13.67 8.76
C ASP A 194 2.87 12.28 8.71
N GLN A 195 2.87 11.63 7.55
CA GLN A 195 3.48 10.33 7.27
C GLN A 195 5.02 10.32 7.40
N PHE A 196 5.64 11.49 7.59
CA PHE A 196 7.07 11.64 7.87
C PHE A 196 7.37 12.01 9.34
N GLY A 197 6.37 11.97 10.22
CA GLY A 197 6.57 12.08 11.67
C GLY A 197 7.28 10.87 12.25
N SER A 198 8.16 11.09 13.24
CA SER A 198 9.04 10.03 13.77
C SER A 198 8.33 8.75 14.19
N GLU A 199 7.23 8.81 14.96
CA GLU A 199 6.48 7.59 15.34
C GLU A 199 5.80 6.91 14.14
N PHE A 200 5.28 7.64 13.16
CA PHE A 200 4.69 7.02 11.97
C PHE A 200 5.75 6.24 11.18
N THR A 201 6.97 6.77 11.05
CA THR A 201 8.06 6.06 10.36
C THR A 201 8.56 4.83 11.12
N LYS A 202 8.34 4.75 12.44
CA LYS A 202 8.59 3.52 13.23
C LYS A 202 7.54 2.43 12.95
N ILE A 203 6.31 2.78 12.61
CA ILE A 203 5.28 1.81 12.18
C ILE A 203 5.50 1.41 10.72
N ASN A 204 5.59 2.39 9.81
CA ASN A 204 5.86 2.18 8.39
C ASN A 204 7.06 3.02 7.91
N PRO A 205 8.25 2.41 7.70
CA PRO A 205 9.42 3.12 7.20
C PRO A 205 9.30 3.59 5.74
N ASN A 206 8.29 3.12 4.99
CA ASN A 206 7.93 3.60 3.64
C ASN A 206 7.20 4.96 3.67
N SER A 207 6.80 5.47 4.84
CA SER A 207 6.00 6.70 4.98
C SER A 207 4.74 6.71 4.10
N LYS A 208 3.95 5.63 4.15
CA LYS A 208 2.66 5.52 3.45
C LYS A 208 1.55 5.02 4.37
N ILE A 209 0.36 5.57 4.19
CA ILE A 209 -0.88 5.03 4.74
C ILE A 209 -1.42 3.88 3.86
N PRO A 210 -2.22 2.96 4.42
CA PRO A 210 -2.47 2.75 5.85
C PRO A 210 -1.28 2.07 6.55
N ALA A 211 -1.18 2.29 7.86
CA ALA A 211 -0.30 1.55 8.77
C ALA A 211 -1.08 1.22 10.05
N LEU A 212 -0.84 0.06 10.66
CA LEU A 212 -1.59 -0.45 11.81
C LEU A 212 -0.63 -0.91 12.92
N LEU A 213 -1.01 -0.68 14.17
CA LEU A 213 -0.45 -1.33 15.36
C LEU A 213 -1.53 -2.17 16.04
N ASP A 214 -1.23 -3.44 16.28
CA ASP A 214 -2.04 -4.35 17.08
C ASP A 214 -1.47 -4.45 18.50
N TYR A 215 -2.18 -3.85 19.45
CA TYR A 215 -1.89 -3.85 20.88
C TYR A 215 -2.58 -4.98 21.66
N SER A 216 -3.30 -5.90 21.00
CA SER A 216 -3.75 -7.15 21.63
C SER A 216 -2.62 -8.18 21.78
N GLU A 217 -1.49 -7.95 21.10
CA GLU A 217 -0.27 -8.77 21.16
C GLU A 217 0.80 -8.11 22.03
N ASN A 218 1.71 -8.91 22.60
CA ASN A 218 2.83 -8.43 23.41
C ASN A 218 4.16 -9.07 22.99
N PRO A 219 5.12 -8.30 22.41
CA PRO A 219 5.04 -6.88 22.11
C PRO A 219 4.02 -6.56 20.99
N PRO A 220 3.51 -5.32 20.90
CA PRO A 220 2.57 -4.92 19.85
C PRO A 220 3.11 -5.15 18.44
N ILE A 221 2.26 -5.66 17.54
CA ILE A 221 2.66 -5.99 16.16
C ILE A 221 2.37 -4.80 15.24
N ARG A 222 3.39 -4.27 14.57
CA ARG A 222 3.24 -3.31 13.47
C ARG A 222 2.95 -4.02 12.16
N VAL A 223 1.97 -3.54 11.40
CA VAL A 223 1.60 -4.05 10.08
C VAL A 223 1.43 -2.88 9.12
N PHE A 224 2.09 -2.93 7.97
CA PHE A 224 2.05 -1.87 6.96
C PHE A 224 1.95 -2.49 5.56
N GLU A 225 1.62 -1.67 4.57
CA GLU A 225 1.04 -2.06 3.28
C GLU A 225 -0.37 -2.64 3.39
N SER A 226 -1.32 -2.03 2.66
CA SER A 226 -2.74 -2.35 2.75
C SER A 226 -3.08 -3.83 2.50
N GLY A 227 -2.39 -4.49 1.55
CA GLY A 227 -2.57 -5.92 1.30
C GLY A 227 -2.09 -6.81 2.46
N SER A 228 -1.00 -6.42 3.15
CA SER A 228 -0.51 -7.15 4.32
C SER A 228 -1.44 -6.96 5.52
N ILE A 229 -1.99 -5.76 5.71
CA ILE A 229 -3.01 -5.49 6.76
C ILE A 229 -4.28 -6.30 6.49
N LEU A 230 -4.76 -6.34 5.24
CA LEU A 230 -5.91 -7.17 4.84
C LEU A 230 -5.67 -8.65 5.19
N MET A 231 -4.51 -9.22 4.80
CA MET A 231 -4.16 -10.60 5.11
C MET A 231 -4.07 -10.83 6.63
N TYR A 232 -3.36 -9.98 7.36
CA TYR A 232 -3.15 -10.12 8.81
C TYR A 232 -4.48 -10.14 9.58
N ILE A 233 -5.35 -9.17 9.31
CA ILE A 233 -6.65 -9.04 9.99
C ILE A 233 -7.60 -10.18 9.57
N ALA A 234 -7.67 -10.52 8.27
CA ALA A 234 -8.53 -11.61 7.80
C ALA A 234 -8.11 -12.99 8.35
N ASP A 235 -6.82 -13.26 8.45
CA ASP A 235 -6.30 -14.52 9.01
C ASP A 235 -6.50 -14.56 10.55
N LYS A 236 -6.24 -13.45 11.26
CA LYS A 236 -6.44 -13.31 12.71
C LYS A 236 -7.90 -13.50 13.15
N TYR A 237 -8.85 -12.96 12.39
CA TYR A 237 -10.29 -13.11 12.68
C TYR A 237 -10.97 -14.25 11.89
N GLY A 238 -10.21 -14.99 11.07
CA GLY A 238 -10.67 -16.21 10.38
C GLY A 238 -11.80 -16.02 9.37
N LYS A 239 -11.91 -14.85 8.72
CA LYS A 239 -12.97 -14.50 7.77
C LYS A 239 -12.40 -13.80 6.53
N PHE A 240 -13.10 -13.90 5.40
CA PHE A 240 -12.77 -13.23 4.12
C PHE A 240 -11.45 -13.63 3.45
N PHE A 241 -10.68 -14.54 4.04
CA PHE A 241 -9.48 -15.12 3.45
C PHE A 241 -9.50 -16.65 3.62
N PRO A 242 -9.63 -17.44 2.54
CA PRO A 242 -9.76 -18.89 2.64
C PRO A 242 -8.55 -19.57 3.31
N LYS A 243 -8.79 -20.71 3.97
CA LYS A 243 -7.74 -21.54 4.60
C LYS A 243 -7.26 -22.66 3.69
N GLU A 244 -8.17 -23.27 2.93
CA GLU A 244 -7.85 -24.33 1.99
C GLU A 244 -6.91 -23.86 0.87
N LEU A 245 -5.89 -24.67 0.55
CA LEU A 245 -4.77 -24.28 -0.31
C LEU A 245 -5.23 -23.70 -1.67
N ARG A 246 -6.22 -24.33 -2.32
CA ARG A 246 -6.70 -23.92 -3.64
C ARG A 246 -7.38 -22.54 -3.63
N PRO A 247 -8.49 -22.31 -2.90
CA PRO A 247 -9.13 -20.99 -2.85
C PRO A 247 -8.25 -19.93 -2.17
N ARG A 248 -7.36 -20.31 -1.23
CA ARG A 248 -6.39 -19.37 -0.63
C ARG A 248 -5.38 -18.87 -1.67
N THR A 249 -4.87 -19.76 -2.52
CA THR A 249 -3.98 -19.40 -3.64
C THR A 249 -4.67 -18.45 -4.60
N GLU A 250 -5.93 -18.70 -4.96
CA GLU A 250 -6.66 -17.81 -5.88
C GLU A 250 -6.92 -16.43 -5.28
N CYS A 251 -7.27 -16.36 -3.99
CA CYS A 251 -7.38 -15.09 -3.28
C CYS A 251 -6.05 -14.32 -3.24
N LEU A 252 -4.92 -15.03 -3.05
CA LEU A 252 -3.59 -14.43 -3.12
C LEU A 252 -3.22 -13.95 -4.53
N ASN A 253 -3.57 -14.71 -5.58
CA ASN A 253 -3.34 -14.30 -6.97
C ASN A 253 -3.95 -12.93 -7.25
N TRP A 254 -5.23 -12.75 -6.91
CA TRP A 254 -5.95 -11.50 -7.14
C TRP A 254 -5.55 -10.36 -6.19
N LEU A 255 -5.23 -10.67 -4.93
CA LEU A 255 -4.72 -9.67 -3.99
C LEU A 255 -3.35 -9.14 -4.43
N MET A 256 -2.44 -10.01 -4.88
CA MET A 256 -1.12 -9.61 -5.36
C MET A 256 -1.19 -8.94 -6.73
N TRP A 257 -2.08 -9.38 -7.62
CA TRP A 257 -2.45 -8.65 -8.83
C TRP A 257 -2.84 -7.21 -8.49
N GLN A 258 -3.75 -7.01 -7.54
CA GLN A 258 -4.23 -5.69 -7.14
C GLN A 258 -3.10 -4.80 -6.61
N MET A 259 -2.24 -5.34 -5.74
CA MET A 259 -1.09 -4.62 -5.19
C MET A 259 -0.06 -4.24 -6.28
N GLY A 260 0.08 -5.06 -7.32
CA GLY A 260 0.94 -4.78 -8.48
C GLY A 260 0.33 -3.84 -9.52
N THR A 261 -1.01 -3.80 -9.66
CA THR A 261 -1.71 -3.00 -10.70
C THR A 261 -2.11 -1.60 -10.25
N ALA A 262 -2.48 -1.40 -8.98
CA ALA A 262 -2.84 -0.09 -8.45
C ALA A 262 -1.79 1.03 -8.67
N PRO A 263 -0.47 0.78 -8.65
CA PRO A 263 0.52 1.78 -9.03
C PRO A 263 0.31 2.35 -10.44
N PHE A 264 -0.16 1.56 -11.40
CA PHE A 264 -0.46 2.03 -12.77
C PHE A 264 -1.73 2.90 -12.81
N ILE A 265 -2.75 2.59 -12.01
CA ILE A 265 -3.97 3.42 -11.91
C ILE A 265 -3.66 4.73 -11.17
N GLY A 266 -3.01 4.68 -10.00
CA GLY A 266 -2.82 5.85 -9.15
C GLY A 266 -1.59 6.68 -9.49
N GLY A 267 -0.42 6.05 -9.53
CA GLY A 267 0.88 6.69 -9.80
C GLY A 267 1.13 6.94 -11.29
N GLY A 268 0.51 6.14 -12.16
CA GLY A 268 0.44 6.37 -13.59
C GLY A 268 -0.75 7.25 -13.97
N PHE A 269 -1.88 6.61 -14.30
CA PHE A 269 -3.04 7.25 -14.91
C PHE A 269 -3.53 8.46 -14.10
N GLY A 270 -3.90 8.28 -12.84
CA GLY A 270 -4.41 9.33 -11.96
C GLY A 270 -3.42 10.49 -11.80
N HIS A 271 -2.11 10.23 -11.75
CA HIS A 271 -1.10 11.29 -11.73
C HIS A 271 -1.12 12.12 -13.01
N PHE A 272 -0.88 11.52 -14.18
CA PHE A 272 -0.77 12.26 -15.44
C PHE A 272 -2.11 12.83 -15.93
N TYR A 273 -3.22 12.13 -15.70
CA TYR A 273 -4.57 12.59 -16.04
C TYR A 273 -5.03 13.72 -15.11
N LYS A 274 -4.90 13.59 -13.78
CA LYS A 274 -5.51 14.53 -12.81
C LYS A 274 -4.53 15.57 -12.24
N TYR A 275 -3.37 15.14 -11.73
CA TYR A 275 -2.55 15.95 -10.81
C TYR A 275 -1.28 16.56 -11.42
N ALA A 276 -0.78 16.03 -12.53
CA ALA A 276 0.37 16.58 -13.22
C ALA A 276 0.07 18.02 -13.69
N PRO A 277 0.99 18.98 -13.46
CA PRO A 277 0.79 20.39 -13.81
C PRO A 277 0.82 20.64 -15.32
N ILE A 278 1.31 19.67 -16.10
CA ILE A 278 1.30 19.64 -17.57
C ILE A 278 0.63 18.35 -18.04
N LYS A 279 -0.03 18.39 -19.21
CA LYS A 279 -0.57 17.19 -19.86
C LYS A 279 0.46 16.65 -20.83
N ILE A 280 0.84 15.38 -20.63
CA ILE A 280 1.85 14.68 -21.42
C ILE A 280 1.12 13.54 -22.12
N GLU A 281 0.76 13.74 -23.38
CA GLU A 281 -0.04 12.82 -24.19
C GLU A 281 0.47 11.37 -24.09
N TYR A 282 1.74 11.14 -24.41
CA TYR A 282 2.39 9.82 -24.31
C TYR A 282 2.19 9.14 -22.93
N ALA A 283 2.29 9.88 -21.83
CA ALA A 283 2.13 9.32 -20.49
C ALA A 283 0.66 9.06 -20.17
N ILE A 284 -0.24 9.99 -20.54
CA ILE A 284 -1.68 9.82 -20.39
C ILE A 284 -2.13 8.58 -21.16
N ASP A 285 -1.80 8.46 -22.44
CA ASP A 285 -2.18 7.32 -23.29
C ASP A 285 -1.63 6.00 -22.78
N ARG A 286 -0.32 5.96 -22.43
CA ARG A 286 0.32 4.76 -21.88
C ARG A 286 -0.42 4.21 -20.66
N TYR A 287 -0.74 5.07 -19.69
CA TYR A 287 -1.41 4.62 -18.47
C TYR A 287 -2.92 4.48 -18.61
N SER A 288 -3.55 5.19 -19.55
CA SER A 288 -4.97 5.02 -19.90
C SER A 288 -5.21 3.68 -20.58
N MET A 289 -4.30 3.27 -21.48
CA MET A 289 -4.31 1.97 -22.14
C MET A 289 -4.19 0.83 -21.12
N GLU A 290 -3.22 0.90 -20.21
CA GLU A 290 -3.06 -0.10 -19.14
C GLU A 290 -4.26 -0.09 -18.17
N THR A 291 -4.80 1.08 -17.81
CA THR A 291 -6.00 1.15 -16.96
C THR A 291 -7.22 0.52 -17.66
N LYS A 292 -7.45 0.80 -18.95
CA LYS A 292 -8.52 0.15 -19.72
C LYS A 292 -8.31 -1.35 -19.88
N ARG A 293 -7.07 -1.83 -19.98
CA ARG A 293 -6.73 -3.27 -19.98
C ARG A 293 -7.03 -3.93 -18.63
N GLN A 294 -6.81 -3.24 -17.51
CA GLN A 294 -7.18 -3.73 -16.18
C GLN A 294 -8.71 -3.78 -16.00
N LEU A 295 -9.43 -2.75 -16.48
CA LEU A 295 -10.90 -2.75 -16.48
C LEU A 295 -11.48 -3.88 -17.34
N ASP A 296 -10.96 -4.09 -18.55
CA ASP A 296 -11.34 -5.17 -19.48
C ASP A 296 -11.06 -6.57 -18.89
N LEU A 297 -9.91 -6.76 -18.23
CA LEU A 297 -9.59 -8.00 -17.52
C LEU A 297 -10.60 -8.30 -16.42
N LEU A 298 -10.92 -7.32 -15.58
CA LEU A 298 -11.89 -7.51 -14.50
C LEU A 298 -13.30 -7.75 -15.05
N ASP A 299 -13.71 -7.02 -16.10
CA ASP A 299 -15.04 -7.19 -16.71
C ASP A 299 -15.22 -8.60 -17.30
N LYS A 300 -14.20 -9.12 -18.00
CA LYS A 300 -14.20 -10.50 -18.52
C LYS A 300 -14.21 -11.54 -17.40
N HIS A 301 -13.41 -11.34 -16.35
CA HIS A 301 -13.36 -12.25 -15.21
C HIS A 301 -14.71 -12.29 -14.45
N LEU A 302 -15.33 -11.13 -14.24
CA LEU A 302 -16.61 -10.98 -13.56
C LEU A 302 -17.83 -11.34 -14.45
N ALA A 303 -17.62 -11.66 -15.73
CA ALA A 303 -18.66 -12.26 -16.57
C ALA A 303 -18.94 -13.72 -16.16
N GLU A 304 -17.93 -14.41 -15.64
CA GLU A 304 -18.02 -15.82 -15.22
C GLU A 304 -18.01 -16.00 -13.69
N ASN A 305 -17.67 -14.95 -12.93
CA ASN A 305 -17.53 -14.99 -11.47
C ASN A 305 -18.33 -13.88 -10.79
N LYS A 306 -19.06 -14.22 -9.72
CA LYS A 306 -19.88 -13.29 -8.94
C LYS A 306 -19.07 -12.30 -8.11
N TYR A 307 -17.91 -12.75 -7.63
CA TYR A 307 -16.87 -12.03 -6.91
C TYR A 307 -15.51 -12.42 -7.49
N ILE A 308 -14.46 -11.70 -7.10
CA ILE A 308 -13.12 -11.87 -7.68
C ILE A 308 -12.56 -13.29 -7.49
N CYS A 309 -12.93 -13.99 -6.40
CA CYS A 309 -12.47 -15.35 -6.12
C CYS A 309 -13.54 -16.43 -6.37
N GLY A 310 -14.55 -16.14 -7.19
CA GLY A 310 -15.68 -17.04 -7.49
C GLY A 310 -16.97 -16.61 -6.80
N GLU A 311 -17.56 -17.49 -5.99
CA GLU A 311 -18.90 -17.28 -5.38
C GLU A 311 -18.91 -16.47 -4.07
N GLU A 312 -17.76 -16.35 -3.41
CA GLU A 312 -17.59 -15.73 -2.09
C GLU A 312 -16.83 -14.39 -2.15
N TYR A 313 -17.25 -13.45 -1.30
CA TYR A 313 -16.62 -12.14 -1.15
C TYR A 313 -15.38 -12.24 -0.25
N THR A 314 -14.25 -11.71 -0.72
CA THR A 314 -12.94 -11.90 -0.06
C THR A 314 -12.18 -10.58 0.12
N ILE A 315 -11.02 -10.64 0.80
CA ILE A 315 -10.07 -9.54 0.85
C ILE A 315 -9.54 -9.10 -0.53
N ALA A 316 -9.60 -9.96 -1.56
CA ALA A 316 -9.25 -9.55 -2.92
C ALA A 316 -10.27 -8.54 -3.47
N ASP A 317 -11.57 -8.77 -3.24
CA ASP A 317 -12.62 -7.80 -3.59
C ASP A 317 -12.46 -6.48 -2.83
N MET A 318 -12.20 -6.56 -1.51
CA MET A 318 -11.92 -5.39 -0.66
C MET A 318 -10.68 -4.61 -1.12
N ALA A 319 -9.68 -5.28 -1.69
CA ALA A 319 -8.49 -4.66 -2.25
C ALA A 319 -8.77 -3.92 -3.56
N ILE A 320 -9.57 -4.52 -4.45
CA ILE A 320 -9.80 -4.03 -5.82
C ILE A 320 -10.85 -2.92 -5.83
N PHE A 321 -11.96 -3.09 -5.11
CA PHE A 321 -13.13 -2.21 -5.17
C PHE A 321 -12.81 -0.72 -4.94
N PRO A 322 -12.03 -0.32 -3.92
CA PRO A 322 -11.73 1.10 -3.69
C PRO A 322 -10.93 1.76 -4.82
N TRP A 323 -10.11 0.99 -5.55
CA TRP A 323 -9.31 1.48 -6.68
C TRP A 323 -10.15 1.64 -7.95
N ILE A 324 -11.07 0.71 -8.21
CA ILE A 324 -12.02 0.86 -9.31
C ILE A 324 -13.00 2.01 -9.02
N ARG A 325 -13.45 2.18 -7.76
CA ARG A 325 -14.24 3.35 -7.32
C ARG A 325 -13.51 4.68 -7.51
N ALA A 326 -12.18 4.71 -7.41
CA ALA A 326 -11.38 5.94 -7.54
C ALA A 326 -11.48 6.57 -8.94
N ILE A 327 -11.71 5.76 -9.98
CA ILE A 327 -11.80 6.21 -11.38
C ILE A 327 -12.92 7.25 -11.57
N PRO A 328 -14.19 6.95 -11.25
CA PRO A 328 -15.25 7.96 -11.29
C PRO A 328 -15.14 8.97 -10.13
N VAL A 329 -14.84 8.53 -8.89
CA VAL A 329 -15.02 9.40 -7.70
C VAL A 329 -13.87 10.36 -7.45
N PHE A 330 -12.61 9.96 -7.67
CA PHE A 330 -11.44 10.80 -7.37
C PHE A 330 -10.81 11.40 -8.63
N TYR A 331 -10.76 10.64 -9.72
CA TYR A 331 -10.18 11.13 -10.98
C TYR A 331 -11.22 11.83 -11.87
N GLY A 332 -12.49 11.41 -11.81
CA GLY A 332 -13.56 11.95 -12.65
C GLY A 332 -13.52 11.42 -14.08
N ALA A 333 -12.93 10.23 -14.27
CA ALA A 333 -12.55 9.69 -15.57
C ALA A 333 -13.61 8.75 -16.20
N THR A 334 -14.87 8.86 -15.77
CA THR A 334 -15.99 7.98 -16.18
C THR A 334 -16.14 7.94 -17.71
N GLU A 335 -16.26 9.11 -18.34
CA GLU A 335 -16.42 9.22 -19.79
C GLU A 335 -15.11 8.88 -20.52
N PHE A 336 -13.99 9.45 -20.06
CA PHE A 336 -12.68 9.30 -20.69
C PHE A 336 -12.21 7.84 -20.80
N LEU A 337 -12.42 7.02 -19.76
CA LEU A 337 -12.11 5.59 -19.81
C LEU A 337 -13.27 4.73 -20.36
N GLN A 338 -14.39 5.33 -20.75
CA GLN A 338 -15.63 4.66 -21.19
C GLN A 338 -16.19 3.72 -20.10
N PHE A 339 -16.07 4.11 -18.83
CA PHE A 339 -16.36 3.26 -17.67
C PHE A 339 -17.73 2.55 -17.69
N PRO A 340 -18.84 3.12 -18.21
CA PRO A 340 -20.12 2.43 -18.32
C PRO A 340 -20.14 1.22 -19.29
N SER A 341 -19.14 1.02 -20.16
CA SER A 341 -19.12 -0.12 -21.09
C SER A 341 -18.80 -1.46 -20.42
N TYR A 342 -18.12 -1.43 -19.26
CA TYR A 342 -17.68 -2.61 -18.51
C TYR A 342 -18.84 -3.15 -17.66
N LYS A 343 -19.78 -3.88 -18.28
CA LYS A 343 -21.09 -4.21 -17.68
C LYS A 343 -20.99 -5.09 -16.43
N HIS A 344 -20.13 -6.10 -16.46
CA HIS A 344 -19.97 -7.07 -15.37
C HIS A 344 -19.19 -6.45 -14.21
N LEU A 345 -18.18 -5.63 -14.53
CA LEU A 345 -17.46 -4.82 -13.55
C LEU A 345 -18.40 -3.84 -12.84
N ASN A 346 -19.26 -3.14 -13.56
CA ASN A 346 -20.23 -2.22 -12.95
C ASN A 346 -21.25 -2.96 -12.07
N ALA A 347 -21.74 -4.13 -12.49
CA ALA A 347 -22.66 -4.95 -11.68
C ALA A 347 -22.00 -5.48 -10.38
N TRP A 348 -20.70 -5.81 -10.42
CA TRP A 348 -19.92 -6.14 -9.21
C TRP A 348 -19.65 -4.90 -8.34
N MET A 349 -19.34 -3.75 -8.94
CA MET A 349 -19.15 -2.48 -8.23
C MET A 349 -20.42 -2.08 -7.44
N GLU A 350 -21.60 -2.23 -8.05
CA GLU A 350 -22.89 -2.03 -7.37
C GLU A 350 -23.07 -3.04 -6.23
N ARG A 351 -22.90 -4.34 -6.51
CA ARG A 351 -23.04 -5.42 -5.51
C ARG A 351 -22.15 -5.25 -4.28
N VAL A 352 -20.90 -4.82 -4.47
CA VAL A 352 -19.97 -4.55 -3.38
C VAL A 352 -20.27 -3.21 -2.71
N GLY A 353 -20.59 -2.17 -3.49
CA GLY A 353 -20.93 -0.84 -2.98
C GLY A 353 -22.19 -0.81 -2.11
N GLU A 354 -23.16 -1.69 -2.36
CA GLU A 354 -24.38 -1.79 -1.57
C GLU A 354 -24.22 -2.45 -0.19
N ARG A 355 -23.06 -3.05 0.10
CA ARG A 355 -22.80 -3.69 1.41
C ARG A 355 -22.74 -2.63 2.52
N PRO A 356 -23.51 -2.78 3.63
CA PRO A 356 -23.54 -1.77 4.70
C PRO A 356 -22.16 -1.45 5.31
N ALA A 357 -21.31 -2.48 5.47
CA ALA A 357 -19.96 -2.32 5.95
C ALA A 357 -19.05 -1.59 4.95
N VAL A 358 -19.23 -1.78 3.64
CA VAL A 358 -18.54 -1.01 2.61
C VAL A 358 -18.95 0.46 2.67
N LYS A 359 -20.26 0.75 2.77
CA LYS A 359 -20.77 2.12 2.93
C LYS A 359 -20.18 2.81 4.15
N ARG A 360 -20.09 2.12 5.30
CA ARG A 360 -19.45 2.63 6.53
C ARG A 360 -17.93 2.80 6.37
N GLY A 361 -17.21 1.80 5.87
CA GLY A 361 -15.75 1.86 5.70
C GLY A 361 -15.30 2.99 4.76
N LEU A 362 -16.09 3.34 3.74
CA LEU A 362 -15.88 4.46 2.82
C LEU A 362 -16.05 5.86 3.47
N LYS A 363 -16.59 5.95 4.69
CA LYS A 363 -16.75 7.20 5.44
C LYS A 363 -15.60 7.46 6.43
N VAL A 364 -14.68 6.52 6.63
CA VAL A 364 -13.66 6.62 7.68
C VAL A 364 -12.39 7.32 7.17
N ASN A 365 -11.88 8.27 7.96
CA ASN A 365 -10.80 9.19 7.63
C ASN A 365 -11.02 10.00 6.34
N GLY A 366 -12.27 10.34 6.04
CA GLY A 366 -12.66 11.00 4.80
C GLY A 366 -12.23 12.47 4.69
N PHE A 367 -12.71 13.11 3.63
CA PHE A 367 -12.30 14.46 3.23
C PHE A 367 -13.38 15.53 3.42
N THR A 368 -14.63 15.12 3.62
CA THR A 368 -15.79 16.03 3.72
C THR A 368 -16.39 16.04 5.13
N ASP A 369 -17.28 17.00 5.37
CA ASP A 369 -18.17 17.09 6.53
C ASP A 369 -19.20 15.95 6.60
N LYS A 370 -19.39 15.22 5.50
CA LYS A 370 -20.23 14.02 5.40
C LYS A 370 -19.49 12.72 5.71
N ASP A 371 -18.22 12.81 6.11
CA ASP A 371 -17.35 11.69 6.44
C ASP A 371 -16.82 11.84 7.87
N LEU A 372 -16.43 10.73 8.50
CA LEU A 372 -15.71 10.74 9.77
C LEU A 372 -14.26 11.15 9.53
N ALA A 373 -13.81 12.20 10.22
CA ALA A 373 -12.39 12.54 10.25
C ALA A 373 -11.57 11.42 10.91
N GLU A 374 -12.09 10.84 12.00
CA GLU A 374 -11.51 9.74 12.77
C GLU A 374 -12.65 8.85 13.30
N ARG A 375 -12.36 7.58 13.60
CA ARG A 375 -13.32 6.61 14.16
C ARG A 375 -12.74 6.02 15.44
N HIS A 376 -13.48 6.12 16.53
CA HIS A 376 -13.15 5.63 17.88
C HIS A 376 -14.29 4.80 18.49
N SER A 377 -15.47 4.75 17.87
CA SER A 377 -16.58 3.88 18.26
C SER A 377 -17.53 3.63 17.09
N ALA A 378 -18.34 2.57 17.17
CA ALA A 378 -19.43 2.35 16.23
C ALA A 378 -20.47 3.50 16.23
N ALA A 379 -20.65 4.18 17.36
CA ALA A 379 -21.59 5.31 17.52
C ALA A 379 -21.09 6.63 16.88
N ASP A 380 -19.85 6.70 16.38
CA ASP A 380 -19.38 7.89 15.68
C ASP A 380 -20.15 8.14 14.38
N PHE A 381 -20.61 7.07 13.72
CA PHE A 381 -21.43 7.16 12.51
C PHE A 381 -22.77 7.87 12.73
N ASP A 382 -23.33 7.83 13.94
CA ASP A 382 -24.59 8.51 14.29
C ASP A 382 -24.45 10.05 14.31
N LYS A 383 -23.21 10.56 14.31
CA LYS A 383 -22.88 11.99 14.27
C LYS A 383 -22.86 12.55 12.84
N LEU A 384 -22.87 11.68 11.82
CA LEU A 384 -22.91 12.11 10.42
C LEU A 384 -24.30 12.66 10.06
N PRO A 385 -24.39 13.63 9.13
CA PRO A 385 -25.67 14.01 8.54
C PRO A 385 -26.38 12.79 7.95
N LYS A 386 -27.67 12.62 8.26
CA LYS A 386 -28.52 11.63 7.59
C LYS A 386 -28.70 12.02 6.12
N GLU A 387 -28.65 11.03 5.24
CA GLU A 387 -28.78 11.20 3.78
C GLU A 387 -30.22 11.56 3.35
#